data_AF-A0A087TGK0-F1
#
_entry.id   AF-A0A087TGK0-F1
#
_cell.length_a   1.000
_cell.length_b   1.000
_cell.length_c   1.000
_cell.angle_alpha   90.00
_cell.angle_beta   90.00
_cell.angle_gamma   90.00
#
_symmetry.space_group_name_H-M   'P 1'
#
loop_
_entity.id
_entity.type
_entity.pdbx_description
1 polymer ?
#
loop_
_entity_poly.entity_id
_entity_poly.type
_entity_poly.pdbx_seq_one_letter_code
_entity_poly.pdbx_strand_id
1 'polypeptide(L)'
;MISYLEDRTFQVRCGDALSTHKNIHRGLPQGSVISPANVNLCASDMPKPQNAKILKYADDTGLTFVSTGVAIPRYPSPSGDHLLDETGVTILEPQ
;
A
#
# COMPACT_ATOMS: atom_id res chain seq x y z
N MET A 1 5.05 18.52 -15.86
CA MET A 1 4.30 17.36 -15.31
C MET A 1 4.07 16.30 -16.38
N ILE A 2 3.54 16.66 -17.56
CA ILE A 2 3.31 15.72 -18.68
C ILE A 2 4.60 14.99 -19.10
N SER A 3 5.70 15.72 -19.31
CA SER A 3 7.02 15.13 -19.62
C SER A 3 7.62 14.23 -18.53
N TYR A 4 7.06 14.23 -17.32
CA TYR A 4 7.48 13.32 -16.25
C TYR A 4 6.72 11.98 -16.27
N LEU A 5 5.58 11.92 -16.95
CA LEU A 5 4.78 10.70 -17.09
C LEU A 5 4.95 10.08 -18.47
N GLU A 6 5.37 10.86 -19.46
CA GLU A 6 5.46 10.48 -20.87
C GLU A 6 6.90 10.59 -21.40
N ASP A 7 7.21 9.81 -22.45
CA ASP A 7 8.47 9.85 -23.22
C ASP A 7 9.77 9.79 -22.40
N ARG A 8 9.74 9.06 -21.28
CA ARG A 8 10.91 8.89 -20.41
C ARG A 8 11.84 7.79 -20.90
N THR A 9 13.12 7.97 -20.62
CA THR A 9 14.15 6.96 -20.82
C THR A 9 15.00 6.78 -19.57
N PHE A 10 15.69 5.64 -19.47
CA PHE A 10 16.70 5.37 -18.45
C PHE A 10 17.95 4.72 -19.04
N GLN A 11 19.03 4.81 -18.29
CA GLN A 11 20.31 4.16 -18.57
C GLN A 11 20.90 3.67 -17.24
N VAL A 12 21.46 2.47 -17.25
CA VAL A 12 22.18 1.89 -16.11
C VAL A 12 23.69 2.08 -16.30
N ARG A 13 24.38 2.45 -15.22
CA ARG A 13 25.85 2.54 -15.12
C ARG A 13 26.40 1.39 -14.28
N CYS A 14 27.43 0.71 -14.77
CA CYS A 14 28.20 -0.31 -14.04
C CYS A 14 29.68 0.04 -14.12
N GLY A 15 30.23 0.65 -13.06
CA GLY A 15 31.57 1.26 -13.10
C GLY A 15 31.62 2.40 -14.13
N ASP A 16 32.54 2.28 -15.09
CA ASP A 16 32.70 3.25 -16.17
C ASP A 16 31.84 2.96 -17.41
N ALA A 17 31.17 1.78 -17.45
CA ALA A 17 30.31 1.40 -18.57
C ALA A 17 28.88 1.94 -18.40
N LEU A 18 28.29 2.40 -19.50
CA LEU A 18 26.89 2.79 -19.61
C LEU A 18 26.15 1.89 -20.62
N SER A 19 24.96 1.45 -20.26
CA SER A 19 24.04 0.72 -21.17
C SER A 19 23.49 1.61 -22.29
N THR A 20 22.78 1.08 -23.27
CA THR A 20 21.98 1.91 -24.20
C THR A 20 20.76 2.50 -23.48
N HIS A 21 20.27 3.66 -23.93
CA HIS A 21 18.99 4.19 -23.46
C HIS A 21 17.84 3.20 -23.70
N LYS A 22 16.94 3.11 -22.73
CA LYS A 22 15.70 2.31 -22.79
C LYS A 22 14.51 3.16 -22.39
N ASN A 23 13.36 2.92 -23.01
CA ASN A 23 12.13 3.66 -22.71
C ASN A 23 11.44 3.13 -21.44
N ILE A 24 10.89 4.03 -20.63
CA ILE A 24 10.08 3.71 -19.45
C ILE A 24 8.60 3.86 -19.80
N HIS A 25 7.94 2.74 -20.09
CA HIS A 25 6.53 2.73 -20.48
C HIS A 25 5.58 2.76 -19.27
N ARG A 26 6.04 2.36 -18.08
CA ARG A 26 5.21 2.21 -16.87
C ARG A 26 6.02 2.52 -15.61
N GLY A 27 5.31 2.82 -14.53
CA GLY A 27 5.91 3.15 -13.23
C GLY A 27 6.43 4.59 -13.17
N LEU A 28 7.20 4.90 -12.13
CA LEU A 28 7.81 6.21 -11.92
C LEU A 28 9.33 6.04 -11.74
N PRO A 29 10.17 6.98 -12.21
CA PRO A 29 11.60 6.95 -11.95
C PRO A 29 11.92 6.83 -10.46
N GLN A 30 12.75 5.85 -10.11
CA GLN A 30 13.25 5.68 -8.75
C GLN A 30 14.17 6.85 -8.37
N GLY A 31 14.07 7.32 -7.13
CA GLY A 31 14.87 8.44 -6.63
C GLY A 31 14.40 9.83 -7.10
N SER A 32 13.30 9.90 -7.85
CA SER A 32 12.69 11.19 -8.20
C SER A 32 11.92 11.79 -7.02
N VAL A 33 12.17 13.08 -6.77
CA VAL A 33 11.51 13.86 -5.71
C VAL A 33 9.99 13.92 -5.89
N ILE A 34 9.51 13.85 -7.14
CA ILE A 34 8.07 13.93 -7.44
C ILE A 34 7.39 12.56 -7.52
N SER A 35 8.14 11.45 -7.48
CA SER A 35 7.55 10.11 -7.47
C SER A 35 6.58 9.89 -6.30
N PRO A 36 6.92 10.21 -5.03
CA PRO A 36 6.03 9.99 -3.90
C PRO A 36 4.68 10.72 -4.03
N ALA A 37 4.68 11.97 -4.53
CA ALA A 37 3.45 12.73 -4.72
C ALA A 37 2.54 12.11 -5.81
N ASN A 38 3.12 11.59 -6.88
CA ASN A 38 2.36 10.92 -7.94
C ASN A 38 1.76 9.59 -7.48
N VAL A 39 2.45 8.84 -6.60
CA VAL A 39 1.87 7.62 -5.98
C VAL A 39 0.64 7.98 -5.15
N ASN A 40 0.72 9.03 -4.33
CA ASN A 40 -0.43 9.48 -3.52
C ASN A 40 -1.61 9.95 -4.38
N LEU A 41 -1.34 10.63 -5.50
CA LEU A 41 -2.37 11.04 -6.45
C LEU A 41 -3.05 9.82 -7.09
N CYS A 42 -2.27 8.82 -7.53
CA CYS A 42 -2.86 7.59 -8.04
C CYS A 42 -3.72 6.87 -6.99
N ALA A 43 -3.23 6.81 -5.74
CA ALA A 43 -3.97 6.20 -4.64
C ALA A 43 -5.19 7.03 -4.17
N SER A 44 -5.31 8.31 -4.56
CA SER A 44 -6.44 9.15 -4.15
C SER A 44 -7.75 8.72 -4.78
N ASP A 45 -7.69 8.10 -5.96
CA ASP A 45 -8.84 7.66 -6.75
C ASP A 45 -9.43 6.33 -6.25
N MET A 46 -8.79 5.69 -5.26
CA MET A 46 -9.27 4.46 -4.67
C MET A 46 -10.68 4.64 -4.04
N PRO A 47 -11.64 3.74 -4.34
CA PRO A 47 -13.00 3.81 -3.79
C PRO A 47 -13.00 3.81 -2.26
N LYS A 48 -13.87 4.63 -1.67
CA LYS A 48 -14.03 4.73 -0.21
C LYS A 48 -15.25 3.92 0.25
N PRO A 49 -15.07 2.80 0.97
CA PRO A 49 -16.20 2.04 1.51
C PRO A 49 -16.89 2.83 2.62
N GLN A 50 -18.21 2.71 2.71
CA GLN A 50 -19.03 3.57 3.57
C GLN A 50 -18.90 3.27 5.07
N ASN A 51 -18.49 2.06 5.42
CA ASN A 51 -18.36 1.56 6.80
C ASN A 51 -16.91 1.30 7.21
N ALA A 52 -15.93 1.82 6.46
CA ALA A 52 -14.52 1.68 6.79
C ALA A 52 -13.78 3.01 6.75
N LYS A 53 -12.83 3.19 7.66
CA LYS A 53 -11.79 4.22 7.54
C LYS A 53 -10.61 3.63 6.79
N ILE A 54 -10.15 4.36 5.79
CA ILE A 54 -8.95 4.04 5.02
C ILE A 54 -7.78 4.83 5.61
N LEU A 55 -6.69 4.13 5.93
CA LEU A 55 -5.38 4.69 6.22
C LEU A 55 -4.47 4.37 5.01
N LYS A 56 -3.77 5.37 4.47
CA LYS A 56 -2.86 5.18 3.33
C LYS A 56 -1.49 5.72 3.67
N TYR A 57 -0.45 4.96 3.32
CA TYR A 57 0.93 5.40 3.39
C TYR A 57 1.73 4.75 2.26
N ALA A 58 2.16 5.53 1.26
CA ALA A 58 2.83 5.00 0.07
C ALA A 58 2.03 3.83 -0.57
N ASP A 59 2.60 2.63 -0.63
CA ASP A 59 1.97 1.40 -1.10
C ASP A 59 1.14 0.65 -0.04
N ASP A 60 1.29 1.01 1.24
CA ASP A 60 0.49 0.43 2.33
C ASP A 60 -0.90 1.05 2.40
N THR A 61 -1.92 0.18 2.47
CA THR A 61 -3.32 0.58 2.67
C THR A 61 -3.93 -0.23 3.81
N GLY A 62 -4.28 0.46 4.90
CA GLY A 62 -5.03 -0.09 6.03
C GLY A 62 -6.52 0.20 5.91
N LEU A 63 -7.34 -0.80 6.24
CA LEU A 63 -8.79 -0.67 6.33
C LEU A 63 -9.23 -1.00 7.76
N THR A 64 -10.01 -0.11 8.37
CA THR A 64 -10.60 -0.34 9.69
C THR A 64 -12.10 -0.18 9.62
N PHE A 65 -12.85 -1.18 10.05
CA PHE A 65 -14.31 -1.19 10.01
C PHE A 65 -14.88 -0.88 11.39
N VAL A 66 -15.97 -0.10 11.44
CA VAL A 66 -16.74 0.06 12.68
C VAL A 66 -17.88 -0.95 12.64
N SER A 67 -17.79 -1.97 13.49
CA SER A 67 -18.90 -2.87 13.78
C SER A 67 -19.76 -2.24 14.87
N THR A 68 -20.97 -1.79 14.54
CA THR A 68 -22.02 -1.61 15.56
C THR A 68 -22.40 -3.00 16.03
N GLY A 69 -22.05 -3.35 17.28
CA GLY A 69 -22.09 -4.70 17.83
C GLY A 69 -23.29 -5.54 17.40
N VAL A 70 -23.08 -6.35 16.37
CA VAL A 70 -23.77 -7.64 16.24
C VAL A 70 -22.87 -8.60 17.00
N ALA A 71 -23.42 -9.26 18.02
CA ALA A 71 -22.73 -10.34 18.70
C ALA A 71 -22.30 -11.35 17.63
N ILE A 72 -21.00 -11.40 17.36
CA ILE A 72 -20.42 -12.42 16.49
C ILE A 72 -20.73 -13.75 17.20
N PRO A 73 -21.48 -14.69 16.60
CA PRO A 73 -21.64 -16.02 17.20
C PRO A 73 -20.22 -16.55 17.39
N ARG A 74 -19.81 -16.68 18.65
CA ARG A 74 -18.47 -17.19 19.00
C ARG A 74 -18.32 -18.53 18.30
N TYR A 75 -17.44 -18.64 17.32
CA TYR A 75 -16.95 -19.96 16.94
C TYR A 75 -16.29 -20.54 18.19
N PRO A 76 -16.70 -21.73 18.67
CA PRO A 76 -16.09 -22.32 19.85
C PRO A 76 -14.61 -22.54 19.56
N SER A 77 -13.75 -21.83 20.30
CA SER A 77 -12.30 -22.05 20.24
C SER A 77 -11.99 -23.46 20.76
N PRO A 78 -11.22 -24.28 20.02
CA PRO A 78 -10.69 -25.51 20.55
C PRO A 78 -9.52 -25.16 21.49
N SER A 79 -9.79 -25.22 22.79
CA SER A 79 -8.82 -25.40 23.89
C SER A 79 -7.53 -24.56 23.84
N GLY A 80 -7.46 -23.51 24.64
CA GLY A 80 -6.19 -22.88 25.03
C GLY A 80 -6.35 -21.41 25.43
N ASP A 81 -6.01 -21.11 26.68
CA ASP A 81 -6.09 -19.78 27.29
C ASP A 81 -5.15 -18.77 26.62
N HIS A 82 -5.69 -17.94 25.73
CA HIS A 82 -5.07 -16.66 25.36
C HIS A 82 -6.10 -15.55 25.46
N LEU A 83 -5.83 -14.60 26.37
CA LEU A 83 -6.66 -13.44 26.66
C LEU A 83 -6.61 -12.49 25.45
N LEU A 84 -7.76 -12.30 24.79
CA LEU A 84 -7.91 -11.28 23.75
C LEU A 84 -7.89 -9.90 24.42
N ASP A 85 -7.15 -8.94 23.86
CA ASP A 85 -7.23 -7.55 24.32
C ASP A 85 -8.57 -6.90 23.93
N GLU A 86 -8.92 -5.80 24.62
CA GLU A 86 -10.24 -5.18 24.54
C GLU A 86 -10.55 -4.48 23.20
N THR A 87 -9.68 -4.63 22.19
CA THR A 87 -9.85 -3.98 20.87
C THR A 87 -10.38 -4.92 19.79
N GLY A 88 -10.43 -6.24 20.04
CA GLY A 88 -10.97 -7.20 19.06
C GLY A 88 -10.17 -7.29 17.75
N VAL A 89 -8.89 -6.89 17.77
CA VAL A 89 -7.99 -6.97 16.62
C VAL A 89 -7.19 -8.27 16.70
N THR A 90 -7.37 -9.14 15.71
CA THR A 90 -6.46 -10.28 15.51
C THR A 90 -5.13 -9.74 14.98
N ILE A 91 -4.09 -9.72 15.81
CA ILE A 91 -2.72 -9.50 15.34
C ILE A 91 -2.33 -10.76 14.57
N LEU A 92 -2.28 -10.67 13.24
CA LEU A 92 -1.62 -11.68 12.42
C LEU A 92 -0.11 -11.47 12.62
N GLU A 93 0.55 -12.38 13.34
CA GLU A 93 2.01 -12.37 13.44
C GLU A 93 2.65 -12.66 12.06
N PRO A 94 3.74 -11.97 11.69
CA PRO A 94 4.47 -12.28 10.47
C PRO A 94 5.21 -13.61 10.62
N GLN A 95 5.14 -14.45 9.59
CA GLN A 95 6.05 -15.58 9.40
C GLN A 95 7.40 -15.10 8.89
#